data_AF-W3WUL3-F1
#
_entry.id   AF-W3WUL3-F1
#
_cell.length_a   1.000
_cell.length_b   1.000
_cell.length_c   1.000
_cell.angle_alpha   90.00
_cell.angle_beta   90.00
_cell.angle_gamma   90.00
#
_symmetry.space_group_name_H-M   'P 1'
#
loop_
_entity.id
_entity.type
_entity.pdbx_description
1 polymer ?
#
loop_
_entity_poly.entity_id
_entity_poly.type
_entity_poly.pdbx_seq_one_letter_code
_entity_poly.pdbx_strand_id
1 'polypeptide(L)'
;MKVDSVITLAILALGNGAIAALSPADWYKTMKPPNERFVLNAEQAQKAINAAAAVASQNSSPSTIVVLDPAGFVISLLRMDNAWIESVDTCIKKTRSVSLFNGAFTTEELNPIIQPGSEDYGLETANGGLMFVKGAIPLYINGTFFAAIGVCGGSGAQDVEAAIAGVLAVNGTTLT
;
A
#
# COMPACT_ATOMS: atom_id res chain seq x y z
N MET A 1 4.22 55.62 10.02
CA MET A 1 3.84 54.28 10.50
C MET A 1 2.90 53.66 9.48
N LYS A 2 3.11 52.38 9.14
CA LYS A 2 2.55 51.56 8.02
C LYS A 2 3.40 51.65 6.74
N VAL A 3 4.52 50.92 6.65
CA VAL A 3 4.70 49.46 6.40
C VAL A 3 4.32 49.09 4.97
N ASP A 4 5.38 48.90 4.18
CA ASP A 4 5.43 48.29 2.85
C ASP A 4 5.03 46.80 2.87
N SER A 5 4.78 46.28 1.65
CA SER A 5 4.68 44.87 1.26
C SER A 5 3.24 44.37 1.09
N VAL A 6 2.92 43.93 -0.14
CA VAL A 6 2.43 42.57 -0.43
C VAL A 6 2.45 42.34 -1.95
N ILE A 7 3.44 41.53 -2.34
CA ILE A 7 3.37 40.40 -3.28
C ILE A 7 2.99 40.69 -4.75
N THR A 8 4.04 40.72 -5.58
CA THR A 8 4.03 40.52 -7.02
C THR A 8 3.27 39.24 -7.40
N LEU A 9 2.15 39.40 -8.09
CA LEU A 9 1.43 38.33 -8.77
C LEU A 9 2.28 37.88 -9.97
N ALA A 10 3.01 36.77 -9.85
CA ALA A 10 3.69 36.16 -10.99
C ALA A 10 2.62 35.52 -11.91
N ILE A 11 2.14 36.32 -12.87
CA ILE A 11 1.41 35.84 -14.04
C ILE A 11 2.43 35.08 -14.89
N LEU A 12 2.46 33.75 -14.80
CA LEU A 12 3.18 32.94 -15.78
C LEU A 12 2.34 32.93 -17.06
N ALA A 13 2.91 33.50 -18.12
CA ALA A 13 2.30 33.72 -19.41
C ALA A 13 1.83 32.42 -20.09
N LEU A 14 0.70 32.55 -20.77
CA LEU A 14 0.03 31.57 -21.64
C LEU A 14 0.97 31.03 -22.73
N GLY A 15 1.10 29.70 -22.78
CA GLY A 15 1.42 29.01 -24.03
C GLY A 15 0.10 28.64 -24.71
N ASN A 16 -0.24 29.32 -25.81
CA ASN A 16 -1.30 28.92 -26.76
C ASN A 16 -0.90 27.65 -27.54
N GLY A 17 -0.52 26.59 -26.85
CA GLY A 17 -0.49 25.26 -27.42
C GLY A 17 -1.93 24.79 -27.48
N ALA A 18 -2.51 24.69 -28.68
CA ALA A 18 -3.68 23.86 -28.87
C ALA A 18 -3.38 22.52 -28.19
N ILE A 19 -4.09 22.18 -27.11
CA ILE A 19 -4.11 20.82 -26.61
C ILE A 19 -4.80 20.06 -27.75
N ALA A 20 -4.03 19.60 -28.73
CA ALA A 20 -4.51 18.62 -29.69
C ALA A 20 -4.99 17.49 -28.80
N ALA A 21 -6.31 17.32 -28.70
CA ALA A 21 -6.90 16.29 -27.87
C ALA A 21 -6.26 14.99 -28.34
N LEU A 22 -5.36 14.44 -27.51
CA LEU A 22 -4.71 13.19 -27.82
C LEU A 22 -5.81 12.18 -28.10
N SER A 23 -5.58 11.34 -29.12
CA SER A 23 -6.52 10.27 -29.39
C SER A 23 -6.68 9.42 -28.11
N PRO A 24 -7.86 8.82 -27.86
CA PRO A 24 -8.00 7.90 -26.72
C PRO A 24 -6.93 6.80 -26.67
N ALA A 25 -6.37 6.42 -27.83
CA ALA A 25 -5.28 5.46 -27.94
C ALA A 25 -3.93 6.01 -27.42
N ASP A 26 -3.73 7.32 -27.29
CA ASP A 26 -2.47 7.93 -26.87
C ASP A 26 -2.46 8.44 -25.42
N TRP A 27 -3.59 8.39 -24.70
CA TRP A 27 -3.68 8.91 -23.33
C TRP A 27 -2.67 8.27 -22.36
N TYR A 28 -2.31 7.01 -22.58
CA TYR A 28 -1.30 6.34 -21.74
C TYR A 28 0.10 6.96 -21.89
N LYS A 29 0.40 7.64 -23.01
CA LYS A 29 1.71 8.28 -23.25
C LYS A 29 1.89 9.55 -22.41
N THR A 30 0.81 10.14 -21.92
CA THR A 30 0.86 11.30 -21.00
C THR A 30 0.81 10.90 -19.53
N MET A 31 0.58 9.62 -19.25
CA MET A 31 0.52 9.12 -17.89
C MET A 31 1.93 9.03 -17.31
N LYS A 32 2.12 9.63 -16.13
CA LYS A 32 3.35 9.45 -15.36
C LYS A 32 3.60 7.95 -15.06
N PRO A 33 4.80 7.42 -15.27
CA PRO A 33 5.11 6.04 -14.91
C PRO A 33 5.12 5.84 -13.37
N PRO A 34 5.01 4.58 -12.87
CA PRO A 34 4.96 4.28 -11.42
C PRO A 34 6.09 4.88 -10.57
N ASN A 35 7.31 4.91 -11.10
CA ASN A 35 8.48 5.50 -10.45
C ASN A 35 8.35 7.02 -10.20
N GLU A 36 7.46 7.71 -10.92
CA GLU A 36 7.13 9.13 -10.70
C GLU A 36 5.88 9.33 -9.82
N ARG A 37 5.24 8.24 -9.37
CA ARG A 37 4.03 8.26 -8.53
C ARG A 37 4.26 7.76 -7.10
N PHE A 38 5.50 7.43 -6.73
CA PHE A 38 5.84 6.78 -5.47
C PHE A 38 5.02 5.50 -5.23
N VAL A 39 4.85 4.68 -6.27
CA VAL A 39 4.17 3.38 -6.18
C VAL A 39 5.05 2.29 -6.77
N LEU A 40 4.97 1.08 -6.23
CA LEU A 40 5.64 -0.06 -6.87
C LEU A 40 5.07 -0.29 -8.28
N ASN A 41 5.93 -0.64 -9.22
CA ASN A 41 5.46 -1.16 -10.50
C ASN A 41 4.99 -2.62 -10.35
N ALA A 42 4.31 -3.16 -11.37
CA ALA A 42 3.75 -4.50 -11.32
C ALA A 42 4.81 -5.61 -11.15
N GLU A 43 5.99 -5.44 -11.76
CA GLU A 43 7.09 -6.41 -11.65
C GLU A 43 7.66 -6.46 -10.24
N GLN A 44 7.87 -5.30 -9.61
CA GLN A 44 8.31 -5.19 -8.22
C GLN A 44 7.27 -5.80 -7.27
N ALA A 45 5.98 -5.50 -7.46
CA ALA A 45 4.92 -6.08 -6.65
C ALA A 45 4.87 -7.61 -6.79
N GLN A 46 5.01 -8.15 -8.01
CA GLN A 46 5.08 -9.61 -8.21
C GLN A 46 6.31 -10.23 -7.56
N LYS A 47 7.47 -9.55 -7.61
CA LYS A 47 8.70 -9.99 -6.93
C LYS A 47 8.50 -10.08 -5.42
N ALA A 48 7.87 -9.07 -4.82
CA ALA A 48 7.54 -9.05 -3.40
C ALA A 48 6.60 -10.21 -3.03
N ILE A 49 5.54 -10.43 -3.82
CA ILE A 49 4.61 -11.55 -3.61
C ILE A 49 5.30 -12.90 -3.68
N ASN A 50 6.16 -13.12 -4.67
CA ASN A 50 6.83 -14.41 -4.85
C ASN A 50 7.76 -14.72 -3.67
N ALA A 51 8.45 -13.71 -3.13
CA ALA A 51 9.30 -13.87 -1.96
C ALA A 51 8.49 -14.18 -0.69
N ALA A 52 7.37 -13.48 -0.48
CA ALA A 52 6.47 -13.75 0.63
C ALA A 52 5.86 -15.17 0.53
N ALA A 53 5.41 -15.58 -0.66
CA ALA A 53 4.88 -16.92 -0.91
C ALA A 53 5.90 -18.03 -0.65
N ALA A 54 7.19 -17.79 -0.94
CA ALA A 54 8.26 -18.74 -0.65
C ALA A 54 8.40 -18.97 0.87
N VAL A 55 8.35 -17.91 1.68
CA VAL A 55 8.41 -18.03 3.15
C VAL A 55 7.14 -18.66 3.72
N ALA A 56 5.96 -18.27 3.21
CA ALA A 56 4.70 -18.89 3.58
C ALA A 56 4.70 -20.41 3.32
N SER A 57 5.29 -20.84 2.18
CA SER A 57 5.48 -22.26 1.86
C SER A 57 6.44 -22.96 2.82
N GLN A 58 7.56 -22.33 3.18
CA GLN A 58 8.52 -22.88 4.16
C GLN A 58 7.87 -23.07 5.53
N ASN A 59 6.98 -22.15 5.91
CA ASN A 59 6.20 -22.22 7.14
C ASN A 59 5.03 -23.21 7.09
N SER A 60 4.84 -23.94 5.98
CA SER A 60 3.69 -24.83 5.76
C SER A 60 2.35 -24.12 6.00
N SER A 61 2.29 -22.84 5.62
CA SER A 61 1.16 -21.95 5.82
C SER A 61 0.74 -21.38 4.47
N PRO A 62 -0.11 -22.08 3.70
CA PRO A 62 -0.63 -21.55 2.46
C PRO A 62 -1.42 -20.25 2.71
N SER A 63 -1.01 -19.17 2.06
CA SER A 63 -1.52 -17.83 2.34
C SER A 63 -2.06 -17.11 1.11
N THR A 64 -2.93 -16.14 1.34
CA THR A 64 -3.13 -15.02 0.42
C THR A 64 -2.07 -13.95 0.70
N ILE A 65 -1.42 -13.44 -0.34
CA ILE A 65 -0.51 -12.31 -0.29
C ILE A 65 -1.04 -11.20 -1.19
N VAL A 66 -1.03 -9.97 -0.70
CA VAL A 66 -1.47 -8.80 -1.45
C VAL A 66 -0.48 -7.65 -1.29
N VAL A 67 -0.24 -6.92 -2.37
CA VAL A 67 0.51 -5.66 -2.40
C VAL A 67 -0.44 -4.57 -2.88
N LEU A 68 -0.61 -3.53 -2.06
CA LEU A 68 -1.42 -2.36 -2.38
C LEU A 68 -0.52 -1.14 -2.62
N ASP A 69 -0.96 -0.24 -3.50
CA ASP A 69 -0.37 1.08 -3.64
C ASP A 69 -0.69 1.98 -2.42
N PRO A 70 -0.05 3.15 -2.27
CA PRO A 70 -0.35 4.09 -1.19
C PRO A 70 -1.79 4.60 -1.15
N ALA A 71 -2.54 4.48 -2.26
CA ALA A 71 -3.96 4.85 -2.32
C ALA A 71 -4.88 3.69 -1.87
N GLY A 72 -4.33 2.53 -1.50
CA GLY A 72 -5.05 1.37 -1.00
C GLY A 72 -5.67 0.50 -2.10
N PHE A 73 -5.15 0.56 -3.33
CA PHE A 73 -5.58 -0.26 -4.45
C PHE A 73 -4.59 -1.37 -4.77
N VAL A 74 -5.11 -2.53 -5.18
CA VAL A 74 -4.30 -3.73 -5.46
C VAL A 74 -3.40 -3.49 -6.66
N ILE A 75 -2.09 -3.67 -6.46
CA ILE A 75 -1.11 -3.77 -7.55
C ILE A 75 -0.96 -5.24 -7.96
N SER A 76 -0.81 -6.14 -6.98
CA SER A 76 -0.74 -7.58 -7.22
C SER A 76 -1.34 -8.36 -6.05
N LEU A 77 -1.88 -9.54 -6.35
CA LEU A 77 -2.48 -10.45 -5.40
C LEU A 77 -2.23 -11.89 -5.84
N LEU A 78 -1.81 -12.73 -4.90
CA LEU A 78 -1.69 -14.17 -5.07
C LEU A 78 -2.41 -14.86 -3.93
N ARG A 79 -3.32 -15.77 -4.26
CA ARG A 79 -3.84 -16.75 -3.31
C ARG A 79 -3.21 -18.09 -3.62
N MET A 80 -2.39 -18.61 -2.70
CA MET A 80 -1.77 -19.91 -2.84
C MET A 80 -2.82 -21.02 -2.84
N ASP A 81 -2.47 -22.16 -3.43
CA ASP A 81 -3.29 -23.37 -3.34
C ASP A 81 -3.51 -23.74 -1.87
N ASN A 82 -4.73 -24.12 -1.51
CA ASN A 82 -5.16 -24.44 -0.15
C ASN A 82 -5.13 -23.29 0.87
N ALA A 83 -4.81 -22.05 0.47
CA ALA A 83 -5.02 -20.89 1.34
C ALA A 83 -6.52 -20.72 1.64
N TRP A 84 -6.86 -20.22 2.83
CA TRP A 84 -8.23 -20.01 3.27
C TRP A 84 -9.03 -19.24 2.22
N ILE A 85 -10.24 -19.69 1.91
CA ILE A 85 -11.07 -19.07 0.86
C ILE A 85 -11.46 -17.63 1.25
N GLU A 86 -11.73 -17.39 2.54
CA GLU A 86 -12.09 -16.05 3.05
C GLU A 86 -10.93 -15.04 2.98
N SER A 87 -9.69 -15.53 2.94
CA SER A 87 -8.50 -14.69 3.15
C SER A 87 -8.30 -13.62 2.08
N VAL A 88 -8.94 -13.71 0.91
CA VAL A 88 -8.82 -12.69 -0.16
C VAL A 88 -9.28 -11.32 0.34
N ASP A 89 -10.53 -11.22 0.80
CA ASP A 89 -11.12 -9.95 1.25
C ASP A 89 -10.46 -9.49 2.54
N THR A 90 -10.25 -10.42 3.48
CA THR A 90 -9.57 -10.16 4.75
C THR A 90 -8.16 -9.59 4.52
N CYS A 91 -7.36 -10.14 3.59
CA CYS A 91 -6.03 -9.60 3.34
C CYS A 91 -6.05 -8.23 2.69
N ILE A 92 -6.93 -8.01 1.71
CA ILE A 92 -7.11 -6.68 1.10
C ILE A 92 -7.45 -5.65 2.19
N LYS A 93 -8.38 -5.96 3.10
CA LYS A 93 -8.77 -5.05 4.19
C LYS A 93 -7.65 -4.79 5.18
N LYS A 94 -6.89 -5.81 5.61
CA LYS A 94 -5.70 -5.65 6.47
C LYS A 94 -4.68 -4.72 5.83
N THR A 95 -4.33 -4.95 4.56
CA THR A 95 -3.30 -4.17 3.86
C THR A 95 -3.78 -2.75 3.52
N ARG A 96 -5.09 -2.58 3.28
CA ARG A 96 -5.70 -1.27 3.06
C ARG A 96 -5.63 -0.41 4.32
N SER A 97 -5.77 -0.99 5.51
CA SER A 97 -5.55 -0.29 6.78
C SER A 97 -4.15 0.33 6.84
N VAL A 98 -3.09 -0.36 6.41
CA VAL A 98 -1.74 0.23 6.39
C VAL A 98 -1.65 1.37 5.38
N SER A 99 -2.23 1.19 4.19
CA SER A 99 -2.15 2.18 3.11
C SER A 99 -2.88 3.49 3.46
N LEU A 100 -4.10 3.39 4.00
CA LEU A 100 -4.90 4.57 4.33
C LEU A 100 -4.39 5.35 5.54
N PHE A 101 -3.54 4.73 6.35
CA PHE A 101 -2.78 5.41 7.41
C PHE A 101 -1.39 5.83 6.93
N ASN A 102 -1.23 5.99 5.61
CA ASN A 102 -0.02 6.49 4.96
C ASN A 102 1.24 5.70 5.31
N GLY A 103 1.09 4.39 5.54
CA GLY A 103 2.18 3.50 5.93
C GLY A 103 2.74 3.74 7.33
N ALA A 104 2.16 4.64 8.13
CA ALA A 104 2.70 5.04 9.42
C ALA A 104 2.66 3.92 10.47
N PHE A 105 1.75 2.96 10.29
CA PHE A 105 1.49 1.89 11.24
C PHE A 105 1.31 0.54 10.55
N THR A 106 1.74 -0.50 11.22
CA THR A 106 1.33 -1.88 10.94
C THR A 106 -0.10 -2.13 11.43
N THR A 107 -0.71 -3.20 10.92
CA THR A 107 -2.00 -3.67 11.45
C THR A 107 -1.96 -4.07 12.91
N GLU A 108 -0.80 -4.49 13.43
CA GLU A 108 -0.59 -4.82 14.84
C GLU A 108 -0.62 -3.56 15.71
N GLU A 109 0.04 -2.48 15.29
CA GLU A 109 0.06 -1.21 16.02
C GLU A 109 -1.29 -0.50 16.03
N LEU A 110 -2.12 -0.69 14.99
CA LEU A 110 -3.47 -0.14 14.91
C LEU A 110 -4.51 -0.94 15.72
N ASN A 111 -4.23 -2.18 16.11
CA ASN A 111 -5.21 -3.02 16.80
C ASN A 111 -5.68 -2.47 18.17
N PRO A 112 -4.80 -1.92 19.03
CA PRO A 112 -5.21 -1.44 20.35
C PRO A 112 -6.15 -0.23 20.32
N ILE A 113 -6.05 0.62 19.29
CA ILE A 113 -6.82 1.88 19.21
C ILE A 113 -8.27 1.67 18.78
N ILE A 114 -8.65 0.46 18.35
CA ILE A 114 -10.02 0.11 17.89
C ILE A 114 -10.73 -0.89 18.81
N GLN A 115 -10.19 -1.17 20.00
CA GLN A 115 -10.83 -2.10 20.95
C GLN A 115 -12.02 -1.46 21.66
N PRO A 116 -13.02 -2.24 22.15
CA PRO A 116 -14.11 -1.67 22.95
C PRO A 116 -13.59 -0.80 24.09
N GLY A 117 -14.00 0.48 24.09
CA GLY A 117 -13.58 1.47 25.08
C GLY A 117 -12.38 2.36 24.68
N SER A 118 -11.77 2.15 23.51
CA SER A 118 -10.80 3.08 22.93
C SER A 118 -11.48 4.26 22.21
N GLU A 119 -10.71 5.31 21.91
CA GLU A 119 -11.20 6.52 21.22
C GLU A 119 -11.70 6.22 19.80
N ASP A 120 -11.01 5.36 19.05
CA ASP A 120 -11.32 5.05 17.66
C ASP A 120 -12.15 3.74 17.50
N TYR A 121 -12.84 3.29 18.55
CA TYR A 121 -13.70 2.10 18.49
C TYR A 121 -14.74 2.22 17.36
N GLY A 122 -14.81 1.21 16.47
CA GLY A 122 -15.70 1.19 15.32
C GLY A 122 -15.09 1.68 14.01
N LEU A 123 -13.85 2.17 14.02
CA LEU A 123 -13.14 2.63 12.82
C LEU A 123 -12.98 1.54 11.74
N GLU A 124 -13.03 0.26 12.12
CA GLU A 124 -13.03 -0.88 11.22
C GLU A 124 -14.23 -0.91 10.26
N THR A 125 -15.29 -0.14 10.53
CA THR A 125 -16.45 0.00 9.64
C THR A 125 -16.28 1.07 8.56
N ALA A 126 -15.28 1.96 8.70
CA ALA A 126 -15.03 3.04 7.75
C ALA A 126 -14.45 2.51 6.42
N ASN A 127 -14.47 3.34 5.38
CA ASN A 127 -13.81 3.07 4.09
C ASN A 127 -14.23 1.75 3.39
N GLY A 128 -15.46 1.27 3.64
CA GLY A 128 -15.95 0.00 3.10
C GLY A 128 -15.48 -1.23 3.86
N GLY A 129 -14.92 -1.04 5.06
CA GLY A 129 -14.38 -2.08 5.93
C GLY A 129 -12.86 -2.05 5.95
N LEU A 130 -12.30 -1.92 7.15
CA LEU A 130 -10.89 -2.07 7.45
C LEU A 130 -10.69 -3.24 8.42
N MET A 131 -9.46 -3.74 8.50
CA MET A 131 -9.12 -4.77 9.46
C MET A 131 -7.77 -4.49 10.09
N PHE A 132 -7.71 -4.58 11.41
CA PHE A 132 -6.52 -4.26 12.21
C PHE A 132 -6.01 -5.53 12.89
N VAL A 133 -5.89 -6.61 12.12
CA VAL A 133 -5.37 -7.89 12.60
C VAL A 133 -3.97 -8.06 12.02
N LYS A 134 -3.02 -8.48 12.86
CA LYS A 134 -1.61 -8.70 12.50
C LYS A 134 -1.48 -9.48 11.18
N GLY A 135 -0.54 -9.05 10.34
CA GLY A 135 -0.23 -9.68 9.05
C GLY A 135 0.01 -8.72 7.89
N ALA A 136 -0.23 -7.40 8.06
CA ALA A 136 0.10 -6.39 7.07
C ALA A 136 1.00 -5.28 7.62
N ILE A 137 1.97 -4.86 6.80
CA ILE A 137 3.07 -3.95 7.14
C ILE A 137 3.35 -2.97 5.98
N PRO A 138 3.97 -1.80 6.27
CA PRO A 138 4.35 -0.86 5.23
C PRO A 138 5.63 -1.30 4.50
N LEU A 139 5.77 -0.83 3.25
CA LEU A 139 6.93 -1.03 2.40
C LEU A 139 7.46 0.34 1.96
N TYR A 140 8.62 0.69 2.51
CA TYR A 140 9.35 1.90 2.19
C TYR A 140 10.54 1.62 1.28
N ILE A 141 10.84 2.54 0.37
CA ILE A 141 12.09 2.56 -0.39
C ILE A 141 12.71 3.95 -0.21
N ASN A 142 13.93 4.00 0.32
CA ASN A 142 14.64 5.25 0.62
C ASN A 142 13.78 6.24 1.45
N GLY A 143 13.14 5.74 2.51
CA GLY A 143 12.28 6.52 3.41
C GLY A 143 10.95 7.00 2.82
N THR A 144 10.64 6.65 1.57
CA THR A 144 9.36 6.98 0.94
C THR A 144 8.42 5.78 0.99
N PHE A 145 7.16 5.99 1.33
CA PHE A 145 6.14 4.93 1.36
C PHE A 145 5.72 4.58 -0.08
N PHE A 146 6.04 3.37 -0.52
CA PHE A 146 5.77 2.92 -1.91
C PHE A 146 4.60 1.95 -2.02
N ALA A 147 4.31 1.21 -0.97
CA ALA A 147 3.25 0.20 -0.95
C ALA A 147 2.99 -0.28 0.47
N ALA A 148 1.86 -0.96 0.68
CA ALA A 148 1.69 -1.87 1.81
C ALA A 148 1.67 -3.32 1.29
N ILE A 149 2.15 -4.25 2.10
CA ILE A 149 2.07 -5.69 1.84
C ILE A 149 1.36 -6.38 3.00
N GLY A 150 0.48 -7.32 2.69
CA GLY A 150 -0.13 -8.20 3.70
C GLY A 150 -0.12 -9.66 3.28
N VAL A 151 -0.06 -10.52 4.29
CA VAL A 151 -0.11 -11.98 4.18
C VAL A 151 -1.19 -12.48 5.13
N CYS A 152 -1.96 -13.47 4.68
CA CYS A 152 -3.07 -14.05 5.41
C CYS A 152 -3.15 -15.55 5.16
N GLY A 153 -2.70 -16.33 6.13
CA GLY A 153 -2.85 -17.79 6.08
C GLY A 153 -2.46 -18.49 7.37
N GLY A 154 -1.41 -17.99 8.03
CA GLY A 154 -0.84 -18.59 9.22
C GLY A 154 -1.21 -17.85 10.50
N SER A 155 -0.36 -17.98 11.51
CA SER A 155 -0.37 -17.05 12.63
C SER A 155 0.07 -15.65 12.20
N GLY A 156 -0.36 -14.61 12.92
CA GLY A 156 0.05 -13.25 12.59
C GLY A 156 1.57 -13.03 12.58
N ALA A 157 2.33 -13.81 13.35
CA ALA A 157 3.80 -13.76 13.30
C ALA A 157 4.36 -14.34 11.99
N GLN A 158 3.84 -15.48 11.54
CA GLN A 158 4.22 -16.09 10.25
C GLN A 158 3.81 -15.20 9.06
N ASP A 159 2.64 -14.58 9.15
CA ASP A 159 2.17 -13.63 8.14
C ASP A 159 3.14 -12.42 8.03
N VAL A 160 3.53 -11.84 9.16
CA VAL A 160 4.50 -10.71 9.18
C VAL A 160 5.88 -11.15 8.67
N GLU A 161 6.37 -12.33 9.05
CA GLU A 161 7.64 -12.86 8.56
C GLU A 161 7.66 -12.98 7.03
N ALA A 162 6.60 -13.55 6.44
CA ALA A 162 6.46 -13.64 4.99
C ALA A 162 6.34 -12.25 4.34
N ALA A 163 5.60 -11.33 4.94
CA ALA A 163 5.48 -9.96 4.44
C ALA A 163 6.83 -9.23 4.41
N ILE A 164 7.67 -9.38 5.46
CA ILE A 164 9.03 -8.82 5.53
C ILE A 164 9.89 -9.37 4.39
N ALA A 165 9.82 -10.67 4.09
CA ALA A 165 10.56 -11.24 2.95
C ALA A 165 10.16 -10.59 1.62
N GLY A 166 8.88 -10.27 1.44
CA GLY A 166 8.40 -9.51 0.29
C GLY A 166 8.96 -8.09 0.21
N VAL A 167 8.99 -7.37 1.34
CA VAL A 167 9.60 -6.03 1.44
C VAL A 167 11.07 -6.05 1.04
N LEU A 168 11.85 -6.97 1.61
CA LEU A 168 13.29 -7.08 1.36
C LEU A 168 13.60 -7.45 -0.09
N ALA A 169 12.75 -8.24 -0.74
CA ALA A 169 12.96 -8.68 -2.12
C ALA A 169 12.98 -7.52 -3.14
N VAL A 170 12.38 -6.37 -2.81
CA VAL A 170 12.37 -5.16 -3.65
C VAL A 170 13.32 -4.07 -3.12
N ASN A 171 14.28 -4.44 -2.27
CA ASN A 171 15.20 -3.54 -1.58
C ASN A 171 14.47 -2.50 -0.71
N GLY A 172 13.31 -2.88 -0.17
CA GLY A 172 12.54 -2.05 0.74
C GLY A 172 12.90 -2.27 2.21
N THR A 173 12.29 -1.46 3.06
CA THR A 173 12.36 -1.53 4.53
C THR A 173 10.96 -1.35 5.12
N THR A 174 10.73 -1.85 6.33
CA THR A 174 9.48 -1.66 7.10
C THR A 174 9.51 -0.42 7.98
N LEU A 175 10.68 0.23 8.08
CA LEU A 175 10.92 1.45 8.85
C LEU A 175 11.14 2.62 7.89
N THR A 176 10.71 3.81 8.30
CA THR A 176 10.99 5.09 7.62
C THR A 176 12.46 5.43 7.66
#